data_AF-A0A7Y7Y3C0-F1
#
_entry.id   AF-A0A7Y7Y3C0-F1
#
_cell.length_a   1.000
_cell.length_b   1.000
_cell.length_c   1.000
_cell.angle_alpha   90.00
_cell.angle_beta   90.00
_cell.angle_gamma   90.00
#
_symmetry.space_group_name_H-M   'P 1'
#
loop_
_entity.id
_entity.type
_entity.pdbx_description
1 polymer ?
#
loop_
_entity_poly.entity_id
_entity_poly.type
_entity_poly.pdbx_seq_one_letter_code
_entity_poly.pdbx_strand_id
1 'polypeptide(L)'
;MKHVSNRLALCAGALLLLAGGQASAAPAAPLKGVAIYTVASAGVVEDVSDGRRRTQIAHRGPNITVTVVELGYGRAPGATFNGTPINYSQRNSLCEFSKPFVPCNGGAVVGYSYIYNLQDQQQGTFSFSNRSLTMPVQTMTATIDIN
;
A
#
# COMPACT_ATOMS: atom_id res chain seq x y z
N MET A 1 53.78 41.91 -50.78
CA MET A 1 53.86 40.50 -50.34
C MET A 1 53.08 40.36 -49.03
N LYS A 2 52.06 39.48 -49.02
CA LYS A 2 51.40 38.72 -47.92
C LYS A 2 51.47 39.32 -46.49
N HIS A 3 50.38 39.54 -45.75
CA HIS A 3 49.39 38.54 -45.34
C HIS A 3 48.09 39.19 -44.82
N VAL A 4 46.95 38.65 -45.26
CA VAL A 4 45.64 38.77 -44.57
C VAL A 4 45.68 37.88 -43.33
N SER A 5 45.22 38.39 -42.18
CA SER A 5 45.02 37.58 -40.97
C SER A 5 43.59 37.76 -40.46
N ASN A 6 42.79 36.73 -40.76
CA ASN A 6 41.45 36.45 -40.25
C ASN A 6 41.56 35.98 -38.79
N ARG A 7 40.94 36.67 -37.83
CA ARG A 7 40.86 36.17 -36.44
C ARG A 7 39.45 35.70 -36.11
N LEU A 8 39.33 34.38 -36.18
CA LEU A 8 38.27 33.55 -35.64
C LEU A 8 37.89 33.95 -34.20
N ALA A 9 36.59 34.08 -33.98
CA ALA A 9 35.97 34.00 -32.67
C ALA A 9 36.12 32.58 -32.09
N LEU A 10 36.35 32.46 -30.78
CA LEU A 10 36.16 31.20 -30.06
C LEU A 10 35.37 31.47 -28.77
N CYS A 11 34.21 30.83 -28.68
CA CYS A 11 33.21 30.94 -27.64
C CYS A 11 33.71 30.45 -26.27
N ALA A 12 33.40 31.21 -25.21
CA ALA A 12 33.51 30.76 -23.84
C ALA A 12 32.31 29.84 -23.50
N GLY A 13 32.56 28.54 -23.35
CA GLY A 13 31.58 27.59 -22.84
C GLY A 13 31.71 27.45 -21.32
N ALA A 14 30.75 28.00 -20.58
CA ALA A 14 30.62 27.76 -19.14
C ALA A 14 29.97 26.38 -18.91
N LEU A 15 30.73 25.41 -18.37
CA LEU A 15 30.18 24.13 -17.90
C LEU A 15 29.41 24.37 -16.59
N LEU A 16 28.08 24.28 -16.66
CA LEU A 16 27.22 24.18 -15.48
C LEU A 16 27.30 22.76 -14.91
N LEU A 17 28.02 22.61 -13.79
CA LEU A 17 28.03 21.39 -12.98
C LEU A 17 26.65 21.23 -12.34
N LEU A 18 25.81 20.37 -12.90
CA LEU A 18 24.59 19.89 -12.28
C LEU A 18 24.95 19.10 -11.02
N ALA A 19 24.82 19.74 -9.86
CA ALA A 19 24.81 19.06 -8.57
C ALA A 19 23.54 18.18 -8.48
N GLY A 20 23.60 17.00 -9.08
CA GLY A 20 22.59 15.97 -8.92
C GLY A 20 22.63 15.47 -7.48
N GLY A 21 21.67 15.87 -6.66
CA GLY A 21 21.45 15.26 -5.35
C GLY A 21 21.23 13.76 -5.55
N GLN A 22 22.08 12.94 -4.94
CA GLN A 22 21.96 11.49 -5.00
C GLN A 22 20.71 11.09 -4.21
N ALA A 23 19.60 10.80 -4.89
CA ALA A 23 18.44 10.20 -4.26
C ALA A 23 18.80 8.76 -3.87
N SER A 24 19.16 8.55 -2.61
CA SER A 24 19.37 7.21 -2.07
C SER A 24 18.00 6.62 -1.70
N ALA A 25 17.60 5.55 -2.40
CA ALA A 25 16.42 4.77 -2.04
C ALA A 25 16.82 3.68 -1.04
N ALA A 26 16.18 3.65 0.13
CA ALA A 26 16.34 2.55 1.06
C ALA A 26 15.74 1.25 0.47
N PRO A 27 16.31 0.07 0.76
CA PRO A 27 15.75 -1.19 0.30
C PRO A 27 14.36 -1.43 0.91
N ALA A 28 13.46 -2.04 0.14
CA ALA A 28 12.13 -2.40 0.61
C ALA A 28 12.21 -3.44 1.74
N ALA A 29 11.65 -3.11 2.90
CA ALA A 29 11.57 -4.03 4.03
C ALA A 29 10.75 -5.28 3.64
N PRO A 30 11.13 -6.49 4.11
CA PRO A 30 10.30 -7.68 3.89
C PRO A 30 8.92 -7.49 4.49
N LEU A 31 7.94 -8.25 3.99
CA LEU A 31 6.61 -8.29 4.56
C LEU A 31 6.69 -8.79 6.00
N LYS A 32 6.24 -7.97 6.95
CA LYS A 32 6.31 -8.22 8.40
C LYS A 32 4.97 -8.62 9.01
N GLY A 33 3.87 -8.17 8.42
CA GLY A 33 2.54 -8.48 8.94
C GLY A 33 1.45 -8.13 7.95
N VAL A 34 0.35 -8.87 8.03
CA VAL A 34 -0.94 -8.50 7.43
C VAL A 34 -1.99 -8.67 8.50
N ALA A 35 -2.91 -7.73 8.61
CA ALA A 35 -4.01 -7.81 9.57
C ALA A 35 -5.26 -7.14 9.03
N ILE A 36 -6.42 -7.66 9.43
CA ILE A 36 -7.70 -7.02 9.19
C ILE A 36 -7.92 -6.04 10.34
N TYR A 37 -8.17 -4.78 10.00
CA TYR A 37 -8.19 -3.69 10.97
C TYR A 37 -9.58 -3.19 11.28
N THR A 38 -10.43 -3.07 10.26
CA THR A 38 -11.81 -2.65 10.45
C THR A 38 -12.75 -3.41 9.54
N VAL A 39 -13.95 -3.69 10.05
CA VAL A 39 -15.13 -4.01 9.26
C VAL A 39 -16.11 -2.86 9.44
N ALA A 40 -16.63 -2.30 8.36
CA ALA A 40 -17.53 -1.16 8.41
C ALA A 40 -18.76 -1.38 7.54
N SER A 41 -19.91 -0.92 8.00
CA SER A 41 -21.16 -0.89 7.27
C SER A 41 -21.90 0.42 7.56
N ALA A 42 -23.09 0.62 7.01
CA ALA A 42 -23.85 1.83 7.23
C ALA A 42 -24.06 2.10 8.74
N GLY A 43 -23.52 3.21 9.23
CA GLY A 43 -23.67 3.67 10.61
C GLY A 43 -22.79 2.97 11.66
N VAL A 44 -21.92 2.02 11.28
CA VAL A 44 -21.05 1.35 12.25
C VAL A 44 -19.69 0.94 11.67
N VAL A 45 -18.65 1.14 12.48
CA VAL A 45 -17.28 0.70 12.21
C VAL A 45 -16.84 -0.13 13.41
N GLU A 46 -16.48 -1.39 13.17
CA GLU A 46 -15.91 -2.28 14.16
C GLU A 46 -14.39 -2.35 13.96
N ASP A 47 -13.63 -1.99 15.00
CA ASP A 47 -12.20 -2.27 15.07
C ASP A 47 -12.03 -3.77 15.34
N VAL A 48 -11.34 -4.50 14.46
CA VAL A 48 -11.08 -5.94 14.55
C VAL A 48 -9.57 -6.25 14.60
N SER A 49 -8.76 -5.25 14.93
CA SER A 49 -7.30 -5.35 14.94
C SER A 49 -6.71 -6.19 16.07
N ASP A 50 -7.54 -6.69 16.97
CA ASP A 50 -7.17 -7.68 18.00
C ASP A 50 -6.95 -9.09 17.41
N GLY A 51 -7.16 -9.26 16.10
CA GLY A 51 -6.94 -10.53 15.41
C GLY A 51 -8.02 -11.57 15.68
N ARG A 52 -9.18 -11.15 16.22
CA ARG A 52 -10.33 -12.05 16.40
C ARG A 52 -10.77 -12.64 15.05
N ARG A 53 -11.36 -13.84 15.09
CA ARG A 53 -11.84 -14.54 13.89
C ARG A 53 -13.28 -14.20 13.49
N ARG A 54 -14.00 -13.42 14.29
CA ARG A 54 -15.41 -13.09 14.05
C ARG A 54 -15.75 -11.71 14.58
N THR A 55 -16.51 -10.95 13.81
CA THR A 55 -17.15 -9.69 14.23
C THR A 55 -18.04 -9.90 15.45
N GLN A 56 -18.10 -8.93 16.36
CA GLN A 56 -18.92 -8.97 17.58
C GLN A 56 -20.30 -8.35 17.37
N ILE A 57 -20.44 -7.53 16.33
CA ILE A 57 -21.70 -6.91 15.94
C ILE A 57 -22.09 -7.36 14.52
N ALA A 58 -23.36 -7.18 14.18
CA ALA A 58 -23.84 -7.46 12.83
C ALA A 58 -23.56 -6.26 11.91
N HIS A 59 -22.99 -6.53 10.74
CA HIS A 59 -22.78 -5.58 9.67
C HIS A 59 -23.82 -5.81 8.58
N ARG A 60 -24.69 -4.81 8.39
CA ARG A 60 -25.83 -4.91 7.46
C ARG A 60 -25.89 -3.71 6.51
N GLY A 61 -26.62 -3.89 5.43
CA GLY A 61 -26.81 -2.88 4.40
C GLY A 61 -25.73 -2.93 3.31
N PRO A 62 -25.83 -2.03 2.32
CA PRO A 62 -24.90 -2.02 1.20
C PRO A 62 -23.53 -1.49 1.62
N ASN A 63 -22.52 -1.79 0.79
CA ASN A 63 -21.16 -1.24 0.92
C ASN A 63 -20.46 -1.62 2.23
N ILE A 64 -20.59 -2.88 2.66
CA ILE A 64 -19.75 -3.38 3.74
C ILE A 64 -18.30 -3.34 3.27
N THR A 65 -17.43 -2.72 4.06
CA THR A 65 -16.01 -2.59 3.73
C THR A 65 -15.13 -3.27 4.76
N VAL A 66 -14.05 -3.88 4.26
CA VAL A 66 -13.00 -4.48 5.08
C VAL A 66 -11.70 -3.75 4.78
N THR A 67 -11.09 -3.18 5.82
CA THR A 67 -9.76 -2.56 5.72
C THR A 67 -8.72 -3.56 6.19
N VAL A 68 -7.79 -3.89 5.30
CA VAL A 68 -6.60 -4.69 5.59
C VAL A 68 -5.39 -3.77 5.60
N VAL A 69 -4.46 -4.01 6.52
CA VAL A 69 -3.16 -3.32 6.50
C VAL A 69 -2.03 -4.33 6.40
N GLU A 70 -1.08 -3.97 5.55
CA GLU A 70 0.18 -4.65 5.31
C GLU A 70 1.31 -3.79 5.88
N LEU A 71 2.16 -4.39 6.72
CA LEU A 71 3.41 -3.79 7.19
C LEU A 71 4.59 -4.44 6.45
N GLY A 72 5.47 -3.62 5.89
CA GLY A 72 6.49 -4.07 4.94
C GLY A 72 5.92 -4.20 3.53
N TYR A 73 6.67 -4.89 2.66
CA TYR A 73 6.37 -4.97 1.24
C TYR A 73 6.10 -6.40 0.79
N GLY A 74 4.88 -6.64 0.30
CA GLY A 74 4.45 -7.82 -0.43
C GLY A 74 4.31 -7.56 -1.92
N ARG A 75 4.07 -8.63 -2.69
CA ARG A 75 4.04 -8.61 -4.16
C ARG A 75 2.79 -9.22 -4.77
N ALA A 76 1.93 -9.86 -3.97
CA ALA A 76 0.75 -10.56 -4.45
C ALA A 76 -0.40 -10.44 -3.45
N PRO A 77 -0.88 -9.21 -3.15
CA PRO A 77 -2.06 -9.04 -2.31
C PRO A 77 -3.28 -9.61 -3.02
N GLY A 78 -3.98 -10.52 -2.36
CA GLY A 78 -5.20 -11.14 -2.87
C GLY A 78 -6.20 -11.34 -1.74
N ALA A 79 -7.49 -11.23 -2.06
CA ALA A 79 -8.55 -11.50 -1.10
C ALA A 79 -9.66 -12.35 -1.73
N THR A 80 -10.34 -13.08 -0.86
CA THR A 80 -11.57 -13.79 -1.19
C THR A 80 -12.67 -13.43 -0.19
N PHE A 81 -13.91 -13.49 -0.65
CA PHE A 81 -15.08 -13.49 0.19
C PHE A 81 -15.92 -14.73 -0.13
N ASN A 82 -16.17 -15.57 0.88
CA ASN A 82 -16.79 -16.89 0.71
C ASN A 82 -16.10 -17.75 -0.37
N GLY A 83 -14.77 -17.63 -0.49
CA GLY A 83 -13.97 -18.35 -1.49
C GLY A 83 -13.95 -17.72 -2.89
N THR A 84 -14.80 -16.72 -3.17
CA THR A 84 -14.79 -15.98 -4.43
C THR A 84 -13.73 -14.87 -4.40
N PRO A 85 -12.81 -14.77 -5.38
CA PRO A 85 -11.84 -13.69 -5.44
C PRO A 85 -12.50 -12.31 -5.55
N ILE A 86 -12.00 -11.35 -4.79
CA ILE A 86 -12.44 -9.95 -4.82
C ILE A 86 -11.25 -9.00 -4.95
N ASN A 87 -11.48 -7.88 -5.63
CA ASN A 87 -10.49 -6.82 -5.78
C ASN A 87 -10.66 -5.76 -4.70
N TYR A 88 -9.57 -5.10 -4.32
CA TYR A 88 -9.66 -3.91 -3.49
C TYR A 88 -10.29 -2.77 -4.31
N SER A 89 -11.13 -1.96 -3.68
CA SER A 89 -11.66 -0.72 -4.25
C SER A 89 -10.65 0.42 -4.12
N GLN A 90 -9.78 0.37 -3.09
CA GLN A 90 -8.77 1.39 -2.84
C GLN A 90 -7.50 0.78 -2.23
N ARG A 91 -6.35 1.34 -2.61
CA ARG A 91 -5.04 1.03 -2.03
C ARG A 91 -4.31 2.33 -1.72
N ASN A 92 -3.85 2.48 -0.48
CA ASN A 92 -3.09 3.66 -0.03
C ASN A 92 -1.72 3.24 0.49
N SER A 93 -0.68 3.98 0.14
CA SER A 93 0.63 3.88 0.81
C SER A 93 0.54 4.44 2.22
N LEU A 94 1.33 3.91 3.14
CA LEU A 94 1.41 4.37 4.53
C LEU A 94 2.84 4.79 4.86
N CYS A 95 3.03 5.96 5.48
CA CYS A 95 4.35 6.36 5.98
C CYS A 95 4.61 5.88 7.41
N GLU A 96 3.55 5.56 8.16
CA GLU A 96 3.58 5.11 9.53
C GLU A 96 2.53 4.02 9.76
N PHE A 97 2.75 3.21 10.81
CA PHE A 97 1.84 2.13 11.19
C PHE A 97 1.04 2.53 12.43
N SER A 98 0.24 3.58 12.28
CA SER A 98 -0.59 4.20 13.31
C SER A 98 -2.03 4.34 12.80
N LYS A 99 -3.01 4.29 13.70
CA LYS A 99 -4.40 4.59 13.38
C LYS A 99 -4.68 6.08 13.59
N PRO A 100 -5.52 6.72 12.75
CA PRO A 100 -6.12 6.17 11.53
C PRO A 100 -5.08 6.01 10.40
N PHE A 101 -5.22 4.99 9.57
CA PHE A 101 -4.31 4.74 8.45
C PHE A 101 -4.58 5.73 7.32
N VAL A 102 -3.80 6.81 7.29
CA VAL A 102 -3.92 7.88 6.28
C VAL A 102 -2.94 7.65 5.12
N PRO A 103 -3.32 8.05 3.89
CA PRO A 103 -2.41 7.99 2.75
C PRO A 103 -1.11 8.77 3.01
N CYS A 104 0.00 8.17 2.58
CA CYS A 104 1.32 8.76 2.67
C CYS A 104 1.46 9.91 1.65
N ASN A 105 1.63 11.14 2.14
CA ASN A 105 1.77 12.35 1.31
C ASN A 105 3.24 12.81 1.14
N GLY A 106 4.19 11.91 1.40
CA GLY A 106 5.63 12.17 1.32
C GLY A 106 6.39 11.44 2.43
N GLY A 107 7.62 11.01 2.14
CA GLY A 107 8.44 10.23 3.06
C GLY A 107 8.56 8.75 2.66
N ALA A 108 9.19 7.97 3.53
CA ALA A 108 9.40 6.55 3.30
C ALA A 108 8.10 5.77 3.51
N VAL A 109 7.69 4.99 2.50
CA VAL A 109 6.56 4.08 2.64
C VAL A 109 6.98 2.91 3.54
N VAL A 110 6.14 2.56 4.50
CA VAL A 110 6.36 1.43 5.42
C VAL A 110 5.39 0.28 5.18
N GLY A 111 4.37 0.48 4.36
CA GLY A 111 3.33 -0.50 4.09
C GLY A 111 2.17 0.08 3.29
N TYR A 112 1.07 -0.66 3.26
CA TYR A 112 -0.13 -0.30 2.49
C TYR A 112 -1.41 -0.66 3.24
N SER A 113 -2.46 0.14 3.06
CA SER A 113 -3.83 -0.25 3.40
C SER A 113 -4.60 -0.63 2.14
N TYR A 114 -5.43 -1.65 2.23
CA TYR A 114 -6.35 -2.10 1.18
C TYR A 114 -7.77 -2.03 1.72
N ILE A 115 -8.67 -1.41 0.97
CA ILE A 115 -10.10 -1.37 1.27
C ILE A 115 -10.80 -2.29 0.27
N TYR A 116 -11.55 -3.26 0.77
CA TYR A 116 -12.37 -4.15 -0.02
C TYR A 116 -13.84 -3.82 0.21
N ASN A 117 -14.64 -3.72 -0.85
CA ASN A 117 -16.09 -3.56 -0.76
C ASN A 117 -16.75 -4.92 -1.05
N LEU A 118 -17.55 -5.40 -0.11
CA LEU A 118 -18.27 -6.69 -0.19
C LEU A 118 -19.62 -6.58 -0.90
N GLN A 119 -19.92 -5.41 -1.48
CA GLN A 119 -21.16 -5.08 -2.18
C GLN A 119 -22.38 -5.32 -1.27
N ASP A 120 -23.31 -6.18 -1.71
CA ASP A 120 -24.54 -6.54 -1.00
C ASP A 120 -24.39 -7.81 -0.15
N GLN A 121 -23.17 -8.39 -0.06
CA GLN A 121 -22.93 -9.60 0.69
C GLN A 121 -22.77 -9.29 2.18
N GLN A 122 -23.83 -9.56 2.95
CA GLN A 122 -23.91 -9.12 4.35
C GLN A 122 -23.19 -10.04 5.34
N GLN A 123 -22.98 -11.30 5.00
CA GLN A 123 -22.43 -12.32 5.89
C GLN A 123 -21.49 -13.25 5.13
N GLY A 124 -20.43 -13.68 5.81
CA GLY A 124 -19.46 -14.59 5.23
C GLY A 124 -18.05 -14.44 5.74
N THR A 125 -17.14 -15.22 5.17
CA THR A 125 -15.74 -15.25 5.53
C THR A 125 -14.93 -14.42 4.54
N PHE A 126 -14.31 -13.34 5.04
CA PHE A 126 -13.29 -12.60 4.31
C PHE A 126 -11.92 -13.20 4.61
N SER A 127 -11.11 -13.43 3.57
CA SER A 127 -9.73 -13.88 3.72
C SER A 127 -8.79 -13.06 2.85
N PHE A 128 -7.67 -12.63 3.43
CA PHE A 128 -6.59 -11.93 2.74
C PHE A 128 -5.31 -12.76 2.77
N SER A 129 -4.53 -12.66 1.71
CA SER A 129 -3.20 -13.25 1.60
C SER A 129 -2.27 -12.28 0.90
N ASN A 130 -1.01 -12.22 1.34
CA ASN A 130 0.05 -11.56 0.59
C ASN A 130 1.36 -12.32 0.76
N ARG A 131 2.22 -12.22 -0.26
CA ARG A 131 3.54 -12.84 -0.29
C ARG A 131 4.62 -11.77 -0.28
N SER A 132 5.65 -11.96 0.52
CA SER A 132 6.78 -11.02 0.68
C SER A 132 7.40 -10.66 -0.66
N LEU A 133 7.71 -9.38 -0.86
CA LEU A 133 8.42 -8.90 -2.05
C LEU A 133 9.91 -9.27 -1.99
N THR A 134 10.52 -9.10 -0.81
CA THR A 134 11.93 -9.37 -0.54
C THR A 134 12.11 -10.60 0.36
N MET A 135 13.36 -11.05 0.52
CA MET A 135 13.71 -12.18 1.38
C MET A 135 13.59 -11.79 2.88
N PRO A 136 13.20 -12.72 3.76
CA PRO A 136 12.75 -14.09 3.47
C PRO A 136 11.38 -14.10 2.79
N VAL A 137 11.21 -14.95 1.77
CA VAL A 137 9.92 -15.06 1.06
C VAL A 137 8.95 -15.88 1.89
N GLN A 138 7.97 -15.20 2.50
CA GLN A 138 6.87 -15.82 3.23
C GLN A 138 5.51 -15.33 2.70
N THR A 139 4.50 -16.19 2.85
CA THR A 139 3.09 -15.83 2.62
C THR A 139 2.43 -15.62 3.98
N MET A 140 1.74 -14.50 4.14
CA MET A 140 0.97 -14.18 5.35
C MET A 140 -0.50 -14.07 5.01
N THR A 141 -1.35 -14.47 5.94
CA THR A 141 -2.80 -14.48 5.77
C THR A 141 -3.50 -13.86 6.97
N ALA A 142 -4.70 -13.35 6.74
CA ALA A 142 -5.63 -12.92 7.78
C ALA A 142 -7.07 -13.25 7.35
N THR A 143 -7.90 -13.69 8.28
CA THR A 143 -9.27 -14.14 8.00
C THR A 143 -10.22 -13.68 9.09
N ILE A 144 -11.43 -13.27 8.72
CA ILE A 144 -12.50 -12.93 9.65
C ILE A 144 -13.88 -13.34 9.10
N ASP A 145 -14.73 -13.81 10.01
CA ASP A 145 -16.15 -14.06 9.77
C ASP A 145 -16.98 -12.82 10.11
N ILE A 146 -17.78 -12.37 9.14
CA ILE A 146 -18.64 -11.18 9.22
C ILE A 146 -20.09 -11.64 9.43
N ASN A 147 -20.74 -11.10 10.46
CA ASN A 147 -22.12 -11.39 10.89
C ASN A 147 -23.15 -10.39 10.36
#